data_AF-K1TZ54-F1
#
_entry.id   AF-K1TZ54-F1
#
_cell.length_a   1.000
_cell.length_b   1.000
_cell.length_c   1.000
_cell.angle_alpha   90.00
_cell.angle_beta   90.00
_cell.angle_gamma   90.00
#
_symmetry.space_group_name_H-M   'P 1'
#
loop_
_entity.id
_entity.type
_entity.pdbx_description
1 polymer ?
#
loop_
_entity_poly.entity_id
_entity_poly.type
_entity_poly.pdbx_seq_one_letter_code
_entity_poly.pdbx_strand_id
1 'polypeptide(L)'
;SPSLFHHDGCGNYYGCPQIYLLAWGDDKADIIKKAVEDKVSDTLPASYLQMHNNANVCIDLAAASHLTRIQRPWLVTNCEWNDKLIRSAIVWLCMRVKKPILKLTNKDYNENGLSELLALYGSAYNVNIKIFNDLQHTITGWPGGKPNADDTYRPERAKPFPKRVVVFSPHPDDDVISMGGTLRRLVQQGHEVHVAYETSGNIAVGDEEVVRFMHFINGFNQLFDENSNET
;
A
#
# COMPACT_ATOMS: atom_id res chain seq x y z
N SER A 1 -37.43 -10.92 30.36
CA SER A 1 -36.43 -10.91 31.44
C SER A 1 -35.08 -10.65 30.79
N PRO A 2 -34.49 -9.45 30.94
CA PRO A 2 -33.21 -9.17 30.33
C PRO A 2 -32.14 -9.96 31.09
N SER A 3 -31.43 -10.81 30.35
CA SER A 3 -30.25 -11.54 30.82
C SER A 3 -29.14 -10.52 31.11
N LEU A 4 -28.92 -10.27 32.40
CA LEU A 4 -27.76 -9.54 32.92
C LEU A 4 -26.48 -10.20 32.36
N PHE A 5 -25.80 -9.53 31.44
CA PHE A 5 -24.39 -9.81 31.16
C PHE A 5 -23.58 -9.17 32.29
N HIS A 6 -23.05 -10.00 33.19
CA HIS A 6 -22.13 -9.56 34.24
C HIS A 6 -20.79 -9.24 33.57
N HIS A 7 -20.49 -7.96 33.36
CA HIS A 7 -19.15 -7.51 33.02
C HIS A 7 -18.34 -7.48 34.32
N ASP A 8 -17.65 -8.58 34.62
CA ASP A 8 -16.61 -8.55 35.64
C ASP A 8 -15.55 -7.53 35.22
N GLY A 9 -15.32 -6.53 36.07
CA GLY A 9 -14.33 -5.49 35.84
C GLY A 9 -12.93 -6.09 35.64
N CYS A 10 -12.06 -5.33 34.98
CA CYS A 10 -10.70 -5.72 34.58
C CYS A 10 -9.79 -6.27 35.70
N GLY A 11 -10.22 -6.26 36.96
CA GLY A 11 -9.48 -6.81 38.10
C GLY A 11 -9.48 -8.34 38.21
N ASN A 12 -10.44 -9.06 37.62
CA ASN A 12 -10.56 -10.52 37.81
C ASN A 12 -9.67 -11.38 36.88
N TYR A 13 -8.98 -10.80 35.89
CA TYR A 13 -8.12 -11.57 34.98
C TYR A 13 -6.88 -12.14 35.68
N TYR A 14 -6.37 -11.48 36.72
CA TYR A 14 -5.14 -11.88 37.42
C TYR A 14 -5.26 -13.20 38.20
N GLY A 15 -6.48 -13.68 38.47
CA GLY A 15 -6.73 -14.93 39.20
C GLY A 15 -6.87 -16.18 38.32
N CYS A 16 -6.90 -16.02 36.99
CA CYS A 16 -7.12 -17.16 36.09
C CYS A 16 -5.81 -17.93 35.87
N PRO A 17 -5.78 -19.27 35.94
CA PRO A 17 -4.56 -20.04 35.65
C PRO A 17 -4.11 -19.95 34.18
N GLN A 18 -5.03 -19.63 33.26
CA GLN A 18 -4.73 -19.51 31.83
C GLN A 18 -5.74 -18.62 31.11
N ILE A 19 -5.27 -17.79 30.18
CA ILE A 19 -6.14 -16.90 29.39
C ILE A 19 -5.88 -17.13 27.90
N TYR A 20 -6.96 -17.21 27.12
CA TYR A 20 -6.91 -17.26 25.65
C TYR A 20 -7.64 -16.06 25.05
N LEU A 21 -6.98 -15.30 24.18
CA LEU A 21 -7.58 -14.25 23.38
C LEU A 21 -7.71 -14.74 21.94
N LEU A 22 -8.93 -14.73 21.40
CA LEU A 22 -9.22 -15.12 20.01
C LEU A 22 -9.67 -13.90 19.22
N ALA A 23 -9.09 -13.65 18.04
CA ALA A 23 -9.55 -12.59 17.13
C ALA A 23 -9.32 -12.97 15.67
N TRP A 24 -10.23 -12.51 14.81
CA TRP A 24 -10.27 -12.83 13.38
C TRP A 24 -10.72 -11.59 12.62
N GLY A 25 -10.25 -11.42 11.39
CA GLY A 25 -10.60 -10.27 10.55
C GLY A 25 -9.60 -9.11 10.60
N ASP A 26 -9.50 -8.39 9.49
CA ASP A 26 -8.60 -7.25 9.29
C ASP A 26 -8.99 -6.04 10.15
N ASP A 27 -10.28 -5.87 10.42
CA ASP A 27 -10.85 -4.84 11.30
C ASP A 27 -10.29 -4.90 12.74
N LYS A 28 -9.76 -6.06 13.16
CA LYS A 28 -9.11 -6.25 14.47
C LYS A 28 -7.60 -6.04 14.46
N ALA A 29 -6.97 -5.82 13.32
CA ALA A 29 -5.51 -5.77 13.23
C ALA A 29 -4.89 -4.66 14.10
N ASP A 30 -5.47 -3.46 14.08
CA ASP A 30 -5.01 -2.33 14.89
C ASP A 30 -5.15 -2.58 16.39
N ILE A 31 -6.28 -3.12 16.82
CA ILE A 31 -6.54 -3.33 18.25
C ILE A 31 -5.68 -4.47 18.80
N ILE A 32 -5.43 -5.52 18.01
CA ILE A 32 -4.56 -6.64 18.38
C ILE A 32 -3.12 -6.18 18.52
N LYS A 33 -2.62 -5.37 17.59
CA LYS A 33 -1.28 -4.79 17.70
C LYS A 33 -1.14 -3.95 18.99
N LYS A 34 -2.11 -3.07 19.28
CA LYS A 34 -2.11 -2.27 20.51
C LYS A 34 -2.16 -3.14 21.77
N ALA A 35 -2.94 -4.22 21.73
CA ALA A 35 -3.10 -5.11 22.87
C ALA A 35 -1.83 -5.96 23.14
N VAL A 36 -1.08 -6.33 22.11
CA VAL A 36 0.06 -7.27 22.23
C VAL A 36 1.43 -6.57 22.25
N GLU A 37 1.61 -5.46 21.53
CA GLU A 37 2.93 -4.84 21.31
C GLU A 37 3.08 -3.44 21.93
N ASP A 38 1.99 -2.67 22.06
CA ASP A 38 2.06 -1.32 22.63
C ASP A 38 2.03 -1.35 24.18
N LYS A 39 2.31 -0.22 24.81
CA LYS A 39 2.30 -0.11 26.28
C LYS A 39 0.92 -0.44 26.86
N VAL A 40 0.91 -1.13 27.99
CA VAL A 40 -0.28 -1.39 28.79
C VAL A 40 -1.02 -0.08 29.10
N SER A 41 -2.32 -0.04 28.82
CA SER A 41 -3.17 1.13 29.00
C SER A 41 -4.54 0.73 29.53
N ASP A 42 -5.04 1.50 30.49
CA ASP A 42 -6.36 1.33 31.09
C ASP A 42 -7.50 1.51 30.06
N THR A 43 -7.24 2.23 28.97
CA THR A 43 -8.20 2.41 27.86
C THR A 43 -8.35 1.17 26.99
N LEU A 44 -7.40 0.22 27.07
CA LEU A 44 -7.42 -1.04 26.35
C LEU A 44 -7.18 -2.20 27.32
N PRO A 45 -8.25 -2.77 27.93
CA PRO A 45 -8.13 -3.87 28.88
C PRO A 45 -7.35 -5.08 28.37
N ALA A 46 -7.44 -5.38 27.08
CA ALA A 46 -6.70 -6.49 26.47
C ALA A 46 -5.17 -6.33 26.59
N SER A 47 -4.66 -5.11 26.80
CA SER A 47 -3.23 -4.87 27.00
C SER A 47 -2.70 -5.43 28.32
N TYR A 48 -3.54 -5.60 29.35
CA TYR A 48 -3.14 -6.25 30.60
C TYR A 48 -2.80 -7.73 30.44
N LEU A 49 -3.21 -8.37 29.32
CA LEU A 49 -2.78 -9.74 29.00
C LEU A 49 -1.26 -9.86 28.89
N GLN A 50 -0.56 -8.79 28.55
CA GLN A 50 0.92 -8.74 28.54
C GLN A 50 1.54 -8.99 29.93
N MET A 51 0.80 -8.71 31.00
CA MET A 51 1.26 -8.90 32.38
C MET A 51 0.96 -10.30 32.93
N HIS A 52 0.21 -11.12 32.19
CA HIS A 52 -0.22 -12.44 32.64
C HIS A 52 0.75 -13.53 32.16
N ASN A 53 1.31 -14.31 33.10
CA ASN A 53 2.35 -15.31 32.79
C ASN A 53 1.89 -16.44 31.86
N ASN A 54 0.59 -16.71 31.77
CA ASN A 54 0.03 -17.78 30.94
C ASN A 54 -1.13 -17.28 30.06
N ALA A 55 -0.86 -16.28 29.23
CA ALA A 55 -1.79 -15.77 28.23
C ALA A 55 -1.38 -16.19 26.82
N ASN A 56 -2.33 -16.71 26.05
CA ASN A 56 -2.15 -17.10 24.65
C ASN A 56 -3.08 -16.28 23.75
N VAL A 57 -2.54 -15.74 22.66
CA VAL A 57 -3.31 -14.99 21.67
C VAL A 57 -3.34 -15.79 20.38
N CYS A 58 -4.51 -16.25 19.95
CA CYS A 58 -4.68 -17.00 18.71
C CYS A 58 -5.49 -16.16 17.71
N ILE A 59 -4.86 -15.85 16.57
CA ILE A 59 -5.39 -14.94 15.56
C ILE A 59 -5.11 -15.45 14.15
N ASP A 60 -5.89 -14.99 13.17
CA ASP A 60 -5.62 -15.22 11.75
C ASP A 60 -4.59 -14.24 11.17
N LEU A 61 -4.20 -14.47 9.92
CA LEU A 61 -3.25 -13.61 9.21
C LEU A 61 -3.80 -12.19 8.98
N ALA A 62 -5.11 -12.04 8.83
CA ALA A 62 -5.76 -10.73 8.64
C ALA A 62 -5.64 -9.87 9.90
N ALA A 63 -5.99 -10.41 11.08
CA ALA A 63 -5.81 -9.73 12.36
C ALA A 63 -4.33 -9.59 12.76
N ALA A 64 -3.44 -10.47 12.28
CA ALA A 64 -2.00 -10.36 12.53
C ALA A 64 -1.29 -9.35 11.62
N SER A 65 -1.97 -8.81 10.60
CA SER A 65 -1.36 -8.02 9.52
C SER A 65 -0.60 -6.76 9.99
N HIS A 66 -0.92 -6.25 11.18
CA HIS A 66 -0.30 -5.05 11.76
C HIS A 66 0.78 -5.36 12.82
N LEU A 67 0.97 -6.64 13.18
CA LEU A 67 2.02 -7.02 14.12
C LEU A 67 3.41 -6.77 13.52
N THR A 68 4.33 -6.35 14.38
CA THR A 68 5.72 -6.06 14.02
C THR A 68 6.38 -7.27 13.38
N ARG A 69 6.09 -8.48 13.85
CA ARG A 69 6.62 -9.72 13.25
C ARG A 69 6.17 -9.95 11.80
N ILE A 70 4.98 -9.48 11.42
CA ILE A 70 4.43 -9.63 10.07
C ILE A 70 4.86 -8.47 9.17
N GLN A 71 4.75 -7.23 9.65
CA GLN A 71 5.11 -6.05 8.84
C GLN A 71 6.62 -5.81 8.74
N ARG A 72 7.36 -6.16 9.79
CA ARG A 72 8.77 -5.78 9.98
C ARG A 72 9.55 -6.95 10.59
N PRO A 73 9.55 -8.12 9.93
CA PRO A 73 10.14 -9.35 10.47
C PRO A 73 11.62 -9.18 10.88
N TRP A 74 12.36 -8.32 10.17
CA TRP A 74 13.77 -7.99 10.43
C TRP A 74 14.04 -7.37 11.82
N LEU A 75 13.02 -6.85 12.51
CA LEU A 75 13.18 -6.34 13.87
C LEU A 75 13.08 -7.42 14.95
N VAL A 76 12.54 -8.59 14.59
CA VAL A 76 12.21 -9.65 15.55
C VAL A 76 13.08 -10.88 15.35
N THR A 77 13.40 -11.22 14.09
CA THR A 77 14.18 -12.40 13.73
C THR A 77 15.02 -12.14 12.48
N ASN A 78 16.01 -12.99 12.24
CA ASN A 78 16.68 -13.03 10.95
C ASN A 78 15.67 -13.39 9.85
N CYS A 79 15.80 -12.75 8.71
CA CYS A 79 14.89 -12.91 7.59
C CYS A 79 15.64 -13.12 6.28
N GLU A 80 15.07 -13.92 5.38
CA GLU A 80 15.60 -14.06 4.04
C GLU A 80 15.26 -12.80 3.23
N TRP A 81 16.29 -12.00 2.93
CA TRP A 81 16.14 -10.74 2.24
C TRP A 81 15.83 -10.95 0.75
N ASN A 82 14.63 -10.54 0.34
CA ASN A 82 14.24 -10.40 -1.07
C ASN A 82 13.99 -8.93 -1.44
N ASP A 83 13.90 -8.61 -2.73
CA ASP A 83 13.77 -7.22 -3.20
C ASP A 83 12.52 -6.51 -2.67
N LYS A 84 11.43 -7.23 -2.41
CA LYS A 84 10.22 -6.65 -1.80
C LYS A 84 10.47 -6.27 -0.35
N LEU A 85 11.10 -7.15 0.42
CA LEU A 85 11.40 -6.95 1.83
C LEU A 85 12.42 -5.83 2.03
N ILE A 86 13.46 -5.79 1.22
CA ILE A 86 14.49 -4.74 1.25
C ILE A 86 13.86 -3.38 0.96
N ARG A 87 13.01 -3.27 -0.08
CA ARG A 87 12.28 -2.03 -0.39
C ARG A 87 11.40 -1.58 0.77
N SER A 88 10.62 -2.50 1.35
CA SER A 88 9.76 -2.22 2.50
C SER A 88 10.55 -1.70 3.70
N ALA A 89 11.66 -2.35 4.04
CA ALA A 89 12.52 -1.98 5.17
C ALA A 89 13.14 -0.59 5.01
N ILE A 90 13.59 -0.23 3.80
CA ILE A 90 14.24 1.06 3.55
C ILE A 90 13.23 2.19 3.48
N VAL A 91 12.06 1.96 2.87
CA VAL A 91 10.96 2.93 2.89
C VAL A 91 10.52 3.17 4.34
N TRP A 92 10.41 2.12 5.15
CA TRP A 92 10.16 2.24 6.59
C TRP A 92 11.26 3.06 7.31
N LEU A 93 12.55 2.80 7.02
CA LEU A 93 13.67 3.53 7.61
C LEU A 93 13.62 5.02 7.24
N CYS A 94 13.32 5.34 5.98
CA CYS A 94 13.16 6.72 5.50
C CYS A 94 12.04 7.45 6.27
N MET A 95 10.88 6.79 6.43
CA MET A 95 9.76 7.35 7.17
C MET A 95 10.09 7.56 8.65
N ARG A 96 10.82 6.60 9.26
CA ARG A 96 11.20 6.66 10.69
C ARG A 96 12.21 7.77 10.98
N VAL A 97 13.24 7.90 10.15
CA VAL A 97 14.33 8.88 10.33
C VAL A 97 13.98 10.25 9.68
N LYS A 98 12.92 10.30 8.87
CA LYS A 98 12.50 11.48 8.08
C LYS A 98 13.61 11.98 7.15
N LYS A 99 14.31 11.06 6.50
CA LYS A 99 15.36 11.34 5.51
C LYS A 99 15.00 10.71 4.17
N PRO A 100 15.33 11.34 3.04
CA PRO A 100 15.22 10.69 1.73
C PRO A 100 16.24 9.55 1.61
N ILE A 101 15.94 8.56 0.76
CA ILE A 101 16.74 7.32 0.58
C ILE A 101 18.23 7.61 0.41
N LEU A 102 18.58 8.56 -0.46
CA LEU A 102 19.98 8.88 -0.76
C LEU A 102 20.75 9.55 0.38
N LYS A 103 20.08 10.02 1.45
CA LYS A 103 20.70 10.62 2.63
C LYS A 103 20.83 9.66 3.82
N LEU A 104 20.42 8.41 3.68
CA LEU A 104 20.58 7.41 4.73
C LEU A 104 22.05 7.01 4.89
N THR A 105 22.50 6.92 6.13
CA THR A 105 23.89 6.60 6.49
C THR A 105 23.98 5.22 7.14
N ASN A 106 25.19 4.63 7.22
CA ASN A 106 25.41 3.37 7.92
C ASN A 106 24.91 3.40 9.38
N LYS A 107 25.00 4.58 10.03
CA LYS A 107 24.49 4.79 11.38
C LYS A 107 22.97 4.59 11.45
N ASP A 108 22.23 5.14 10.49
CA ASP A 108 20.77 5.02 10.43
C ASP A 108 20.35 3.54 10.30
N TYR A 109 21.05 2.74 9.49
CA TYR A 109 20.78 1.31 9.36
C TYR A 109 21.08 0.54 10.65
N ASN A 110 22.23 0.80 11.28
CA ASN A 110 22.64 0.12 12.52
C ASN A 110 21.72 0.43 13.70
N GLU A 111 21.33 1.69 13.89
CA GLU A 111 20.45 2.10 15.00
C GLU A 111 19.01 1.58 14.86
N ASN A 112 18.64 1.08 13.68
CA ASN A 112 17.28 0.63 13.37
C ASN A 112 17.18 -0.87 13.01
N GLY A 113 18.19 -1.66 13.35
CA GLY A 113 18.14 -3.13 13.20
C GLY A 113 18.28 -3.61 11.75
N LEU A 114 18.93 -2.83 10.88
CA LEU A 114 19.17 -3.17 9.47
C LEU A 114 20.66 -3.42 9.18
N SER A 115 21.44 -3.78 10.19
CA SER A 115 22.87 -4.10 10.04
C SER A 115 23.13 -5.28 9.10
N GLU A 116 22.19 -6.24 9.02
CA GLU A 116 22.29 -7.38 8.10
C GLU A 116 22.33 -6.93 6.62
N LEU A 117 21.56 -5.89 6.26
CA LEU A 117 21.62 -5.29 4.92
C LEU A 117 22.99 -4.66 4.63
N LEU A 118 23.62 -4.06 5.63
CA LEU A 118 24.97 -3.51 5.47
C LEU A 118 26.00 -4.64 5.29
N ALA A 119 25.83 -5.78 5.95
CA ALA A 119 26.70 -6.93 5.77
C ALA A 119 26.56 -7.55 4.37
N LEU A 120 25.32 -7.63 3.84
CA LEU A 120 25.04 -8.19 2.52
C LEU A 120 25.51 -7.29 1.36
N TYR A 121 25.30 -5.98 1.47
CA TYR A 121 25.58 -5.03 0.38
C TYR A 121 26.86 -4.20 0.62
N GLY A 122 27.54 -4.39 1.74
CA GLY A 122 28.77 -3.73 2.14
C GLY A 122 28.61 -2.31 2.72
N SER A 123 27.66 -1.52 2.22
CA SER A 123 27.43 -0.15 2.71
C SER A 123 25.99 0.31 2.50
N ALA A 124 25.55 1.29 3.31
CA ALA A 124 24.28 1.97 3.12
C ALA A 124 24.22 2.63 1.74
N TYR A 125 25.35 3.16 1.24
CA TYR A 125 25.41 3.77 -0.08
C TYR A 125 24.96 2.80 -1.19
N ASN A 126 25.50 1.58 -1.21
CA ASN A 126 25.15 0.57 -2.21
C ASN A 126 23.67 0.18 -2.14
N VAL A 127 23.15 0.00 -0.92
CA VAL A 127 21.73 -0.30 -0.70
C VAL A 127 20.84 0.85 -1.18
N ASN A 128 21.19 2.08 -0.82
CA ASN A 128 20.42 3.27 -1.17
C ASN A 128 20.35 3.46 -2.69
N ILE A 129 21.47 3.31 -3.40
CA ILE A 129 21.51 3.45 -4.86
C ILE A 129 20.69 2.36 -5.54
N LYS A 130 20.82 1.09 -5.11
CA LYS A 130 20.00 -0.01 -5.64
C LYS A 130 18.52 0.33 -5.55
N ILE A 131 18.07 0.74 -4.38
CA ILE A 131 16.65 0.91 -4.08
C ILE A 131 16.11 2.20 -4.67
N PHE A 132 16.94 3.24 -4.75
CA PHE A 132 16.63 4.44 -5.51
C PHE A 132 16.42 4.12 -7.00
N ASN A 133 17.31 3.34 -7.62
CA ASN A 133 17.19 2.94 -9.02
C ASN A 133 15.95 2.06 -9.22
N ASP A 134 15.70 1.09 -8.33
CA ASP A 134 14.51 0.24 -8.38
C ASP A 134 13.22 1.08 -8.38
N LEU A 135 13.14 2.13 -7.56
CA LEU A 135 12.00 3.04 -7.53
C LEU A 135 11.95 3.93 -8.77
N GLN A 136 13.08 4.51 -9.17
CA GLN A 136 13.18 5.36 -10.35
C GLN A 136 12.71 4.62 -11.61
N HIS A 137 13.07 3.35 -11.76
CA HIS A 137 12.70 2.50 -12.90
C HIS A 137 11.20 2.19 -12.93
N THR A 138 10.46 2.40 -11.85
CA THR A 138 8.98 2.30 -11.88
C THR A 138 8.28 3.58 -12.34
N ILE A 139 9.00 4.71 -12.40
CA ILE A 139 8.43 6.02 -12.72
C ILE A 139 8.66 6.31 -14.21
N THR A 140 7.58 6.48 -14.97
CA THR A 140 7.65 6.84 -16.39
C THR A 140 6.60 7.87 -16.78
N GLY A 141 6.98 8.76 -17.71
CA GLY A 141 6.05 9.65 -18.41
C GLY A 141 5.38 8.99 -19.62
N TRP A 142 5.78 7.76 -19.96
CA TRP A 142 5.33 7.01 -21.13
C TRP A 142 4.65 5.71 -20.68
N PRO A 143 3.39 5.77 -20.22
CA PRO A 143 2.67 4.61 -19.73
C PRO A 143 2.46 3.52 -20.79
N GLY A 144 2.46 3.87 -22.07
CA GLY A 144 2.43 2.90 -23.19
C GLY A 144 3.81 2.64 -23.82
N GLY A 145 4.90 2.93 -23.11
CA GLY A 145 6.27 2.76 -23.60
C GLY A 145 6.69 3.88 -24.55
N LYS A 146 7.97 4.30 -24.46
CA LYS A 146 8.50 5.37 -25.31
C LYS A 146 9.01 4.77 -26.62
N PRO A 147 8.46 5.13 -27.80
CA PRO A 147 8.96 4.63 -29.07
C PRO A 147 10.38 5.12 -29.34
N ASN A 148 11.18 4.29 -30.02
CA ASN A 148 12.56 4.61 -30.45
C ASN A 148 13.52 5.00 -29.31
N ALA A 149 13.24 4.57 -28.08
CA ALA A 149 14.11 4.76 -26.93
C ALA A 149 14.43 3.41 -26.28
N ASP A 150 15.56 3.36 -25.56
CA ASP A 150 15.89 2.22 -24.72
C ASP A 150 14.84 2.05 -23.60
N ASP A 151 14.33 0.84 -23.47
CA ASP A 151 13.33 0.40 -22.49
C ASP A 151 13.88 -0.61 -21.46
N THR A 152 15.20 -0.87 -21.46
CA THR A 152 15.88 -1.82 -20.54
C THR A 152 15.49 -1.62 -19.06
N TYR A 153 15.32 -0.37 -18.64
CA TYR A 153 14.98 0.00 -17.26
C TYR A 153 13.62 0.71 -17.12
N ARG A 154 12.78 0.63 -18.16
CA ARG A 154 11.44 1.22 -18.14
C ARG A 154 10.41 0.16 -17.75
N PRO A 155 9.31 0.55 -17.10
CA PRO A 155 8.33 -0.42 -16.63
C PRO A 155 7.51 -1.00 -17.80
N GLU A 156 7.37 -0.27 -18.91
CA GLU A 156 6.62 -0.71 -20.09
C GLU A 156 7.50 -0.71 -21.35
N ARG A 157 7.38 -1.80 -22.12
CA ARG A 157 8.09 -2.04 -23.39
C ARG A 157 7.71 -1.03 -24.47
N ALA A 158 8.70 -0.59 -25.25
CA ALA A 158 8.55 0.39 -26.33
C ALA A 158 7.77 -0.13 -27.56
N LYS A 159 7.78 -1.45 -27.78
CA LYS A 159 7.08 -2.10 -28.90
C LYS A 159 6.01 -3.08 -28.41
N PRO A 160 4.88 -3.21 -29.11
CA PRO A 160 4.46 -2.46 -30.31
C PRO A 160 4.11 -0.99 -30.01
N PHE A 161 4.12 -0.15 -31.05
CA PHE A 161 3.66 1.24 -31.01
C PHE A 161 2.92 1.56 -32.34
N PRO A 162 1.69 2.12 -32.31
CA PRO A 162 0.87 2.39 -31.13
C PRO A 162 0.36 1.09 -30.47
N LYS A 163 0.10 1.13 -29.16
CA LYS A 163 -0.52 0.04 -28.41
C LYS A 163 -2.04 0.19 -28.41
N ARG A 164 -2.70 -0.96 -28.27
CA ARG A 164 -4.13 -1.07 -28.02
C ARG A 164 -4.32 -1.36 -26.54
N VAL A 165 -5.03 -0.49 -25.84
CA VAL A 165 -5.22 -0.53 -24.39
C VAL A 165 -6.72 -0.63 -24.12
N VAL A 166 -7.11 -1.58 -23.26
CA VAL A 166 -8.47 -1.70 -22.75
C VAL A 166 -8.43 -1.42 -21.26
N VAL A 167 -9.33 -0.57 -20.80
CA VAL A 167 -9.44 -0.13 -19.40
C VAL A 167 -10.75 -0.63 -18.86
N PHE A 168 -10.69 -1.46 -17.82
CA PHE A 168 -11.87 -1.94 -17.11
C PHE A 168 -12.18 -0.97 -15.97
N SER A 169 -13.33 -0.30 -16.05
CA SER A 169 -13.76 0.72 -15.10
C SER A 169 -14.98 0.21 -14.34
N PRO A 170 -14.82 -0.34 -13.12
CA PRO A 170 -15.95 -0.85 -12.34
C PRO A 170 -16.90 0.25 -11.88
N HIS A 171 -16.42 1.49 -11.80
CA HIS A 171 -17.25 2.69 -11.67
C HIS A 171 -16.93 3.69 -12.80
N PRO A 172 -17.91 4.47 -13.29
CA PRO A 172 -17.67 5.57 -14.24
C PRO A 172 -16.75 6.69 -13.74
N ASP A 173 -16.37 6.68 -12.47
CA ASP A 173 -15.48 7.70 -11.88
C ASP A 173 -14.01 7.26 -11.83
N ASP A 174 -13.70 5.98 -12.08
CA ASP A 174 -12.33 5.45 -11.93
C ASP A 174 -11.38 5.93 -13.03
N ASP A 175 -11.89 6.17 -14.24
CA ASP A 175 -11.16 6.72 -15.37
C ASP A 175 -11.00 8.26 -15.28
N VAL A 176 -11.94 8.96 -14.65
CA VAL A 176 -11.90 10.42 -14.47
C VAL A 176 -11.11 10.84 -13.22
N ILE A 177 -11.22 10.12 -12.09
CA ILE A 177 -10.68 10.54 -10.78
C ILE A 177 -9.36 9.83 -10.41
N SER A 178 -9.19 8.55 -10.76
CA SER A 178 -8.00 7.77 -10.35
C SER A 178 -6.92 7.80 -11.42
N MET A 179 -7.17 7.14 -12.56
CA MET A 179 -6.13 6.91 -13.59
C MET A 179 -6.20 7.89 -14.76
N GLY A 180 -7.00 8.96 -14.67
CA GLY A 180 -7.23 9.91 -15.76
C GLY A 180 -5.95 10.54 -16.33
N GLY A 181 -4.96 10.83 -15.49
CA GLY A 181 -3.66 11.33 -15.96
C GLY A 181 -2.89 10.33 -16.83
N THR A 182 -3.01 9.04 -16.53
CA THR A 182 -2.41 7.95 -17.30
C THR A 182 -3.15 7.75 -18.62
N LEU A 183 -4.49 7.76 -18.59
CA LEU A 183 -5.34 7.64 -19.78
C LEU A 183 -5.10 8.79 -20.76
N ARG A 184 -5.10 10.03 -20.25
CA ARG A 184 -4.79 11.22 -21.04
C ARG A 184 -3.42 11.10 -21.70
N ARG A 185 -2.39 10.66 -20.96
CA ARG A 185 -1.06 10.45 -21.54
C ARG A 185 -1.06 9.38 -22.63
N LEU A 186 -1.79 8.28 -22.45
CA LEU A 186 -1.88 7.24 -23.47
C LEU A 186 -2.50 7.78 -24.77
N VAL A 187 -3.60 8.53 -24.68
CA VAL A 187 -4.26 9.16 -25.83
C VAL A 187 -3.36 10.20 -26.49
N GLN A 188 -2.75 11.10 -25.70
CA GLN A 188 -1.82 12.12 -26.20
C GLN A 188 -0.57 11.52 -26.87
N GLN A 189 -0.16 10.32 -26.46
CA GLN A 189 0.95 9.58 -27.05
C GLN A 189 0.54 8.78 -28.31
N GLY A 190 -0.72 8.87 -28.75
CA GLY A 190 -1.21 8.23 -29.96
C GLY A 190 -1.55 6.75 -29.81
N HIS A 191 -1.76 6.26 -28.59
CA HIS A 191 -2.24 4.90 -28.35
C HIS A 191 -3.76 4.80 -28.56
N GLU A 192 -4.22 3.61 -28.95
CA GLU A 192 -5.65 3.30 -29.09
C GLU A 192 -6.17 2.85 -27.72
N VAL A 193 -6.97 3.70 -27.06
CA VAL A 193 -7.48 3.45 -25.70
C VAL A 193 -9.00 3.25 -25.75
N HIS A 194 -9.47 2.14 -25.20
CA HIS A 194 -10.88 1.81 -25.05
C HIS A 194 -11.23 1.66 -23.58
N VAL A 195 -12.33 2.25 -23.13
CA VAL A 195 -12.84 2.09 -21.76
C VAL A 195 -14.06 1.18 -21.80
N ALA A 196 -14.03 0.10 -21.03
CA ALA A 196 -15.15 -0.81 -20.80
C ALA A 196 -15.68 -0.56 -19.39
N TYR A 197 -16.86 0.05 -19.30
CA TYR A 197 -17.55 0.23 -18.02
C TYR A 197 -18.21 -1.07 -17.60
N GLU A 198 -17.78 -1.61 -16.46
CA GLU A 198 -18.37 -2.83 -15.90
C GLU A 198 -19.62 -2.44 -15.11
N THR A 199 -20.79 -2.80 -15.63
CA THR A 199 -22.06 -2.59 -14.92
C THR A 199 -22.49 -3.90 -14.27
N SER A 200 -22.86 -3.86 -12.99
CA SER A 200 -23.27 -5.06 -12.23
C SER A 200 -24.67 -5.58 -12.59
N GLY A 201 -25.34 -4.95 -13.56
CA GLY A 201 -26.74 -5.22 -13.93
C GLY A 201 -27.78 -4.94 -12.82
N ASN A 202 -27.34 -4.68 -11.58
CA ASN A 202 -28.18 -4.41 -10.42
C ASN A 202 -28.20 -2.92 -10.04
N ILE A 203 -27.14 -2.19 -10.39
CA ILE A 203 -27.12 -0.73 -10.43
C ILE A 203 -27.21 -0.39 -11.91
N ALA A 204 -28.42 -0.20 -12.41
CA ALA A 204 -28.64 0.33 -13.75
C ALA A 204 -28.07 1.75 -13.75
N VAL A 205 -26.83 1.91 -14.23
CA VAL A 205 -26.35 3.21 -14.69
C VAL A 205 -27.33 3.60 -15.78
N GLY A 206 -28.22 4.54 -15.47
CA GLY A 206 -29.27 4.94 -16.40
C GLY A 206 -28.63 5.49 -17.67
N ASP A 207 -29.26 5.28 -18.82
CA ASP A 207 -28.81 5.86 -20.09
C ASP A 207 -28.56 7.38 -19.97
N GLU A 208 -29.33 8.06 -19.11
CA GLU A 208 -29.13 9.49 -18.80
C GLU A 208 -27.79 9.79 -18.12
N GLU A 209 -27.29 8.94 -17.23
CA GLU A 209 -25.96 9.14 -16.63
C GLU A 209 -24.88 8.91 -17.68
N VAL A 210 -24.99 7.86 -18.50
CA VAL A 210 -24.04 7.59 -19.60
C VAL A 210 -24.00 8.75 -20.60
N VAL A 211 -25.16 9.28 -20.99
CA VAL A 211 -25.28 10.42 -21.90
C VAL A 211 -24.74 11.70 -21.25
N ARG A 212 -25.04 11.93 -19.97
CA ARG A 212 -24.52 13.08 -19.22
C ARG A 212 -22.99 13.02 -19.08
N PHE A 213 -22.42 11.83 -18.90
CA PHE A 213 -20.97 11.62 -18.89
C PHE A 213 -20.35 11.78 -20.27
N MET A 214 -20.97 11.28 -21.36
CA MET A 214 -20.50 11.57 -22.71
C MET A 214 -20.53 13.08 -23.02
N HIS A 215 -21.56 13.79 -22.57
CA HIS A 215 -21.61 15.26 -22.69
C HIS A 215 -20.55 15.94 -21.83
N PHE A 216 -20.27 15.44 -20.63
CA PHE A 216 -19.20 15.96 -19.79
C PHE A 216 -17.83 15.74 -20.41
N ILE A 217 -17.53 14.55 -20.93
CA ILE A 217 -16.27 14.23 -21.62
C ILE A 217 -16.12 15.07 -22.89
N ASN A 218 -17.17 15.24 -23.68
CA ASN A 218 -17.15 16.10 -24.86
C ASN A 218 -16.95 17.57 -24.49
N GLY A 219 -17.62 18.06 -23.43
CA GLY A 219 -17.46 19.42 -22.93
C GLY A 219 -16.08 19.66 -22.31
N PHE A 220 -15.52 18.67 -21.63
CA PHE A 220 -14.17 18.70 -21.07
C PHE A 220 -13.13 18.71 -22.19
N ASN A 221 -13.27 17.86 -23.22
CA ASN A 221 -12.40 17.90 -24.39
C ASN A 221 -12.44 19.28 -25.08
N GLN A 222 -13.61 19.91 -25.22
CA GLN A 222 -13.72 21.26 -25.77
C GLN A 222 -13.03 22.32 -24.89
N LEU A 223 -13.24 22.29 -23.58
CA LEU A 223 -12.65 23.25 -22.64
C LEU A 223 -11.12 23.14 -22.52
N PHE A 224 -10.55 21.95 -22.79
CA PHE A 224 -9.12 21.70 -22.63
C PHE A 224 -8.34 21.55 -23.95
N ASP A 225 -9.00 21.32 -25.09
CA ASP A 225 -8.37 21.42 -26.42
C ASP A 225 -8.27 22.88 -26.90
N GLU A 226 -9.19 23.78 -26.51
CA GLU A 226 -9.14 25.18 -26.94
C GLU A 226 -8.03 26.01 -26.28
N ASN A 227 -7.39 25.51 -25.21
CA ASN A 227 -6.21 26.16 -24.61
C ASN A 227 -4.89 25.78 -25.30
N SER A 228 -4.92 25.12 -26.47
CA SER A 228 -3.72 24.81 -27.26
C SER A 228 -3.40 25.85 -28.35
N ASN A 229 -4.20 26.91 -28.47
CA ASN A 229 -3.96 28.01 -29.39
C ASN A 229 -3.98 29.36 -28.67
N GLU A 230 -3.00 29.62 -27.79
CA GLU A 230 -2.50 30.99 -27.59
C GLU A 230 -1.07 30.96 -27.03
N THR A 231 -0.14 31.43 -27.88
CA THR A 231 1.31 31.70 -27.72
C THR A 231 2.32 30.55 -27.69
#